data_AF-A0A939R4Q6-F1
#
_entry.id   AF-A0A939R4Q6-F1
#
_cell.length_a   1.000
_cell.length_b   1.000
_cell.length_c   1.000
_cell.angle_alpha   90.00
_cell.angle_beta   90.00
_cell.angle_gamma   90.00
#
_symmetry.space_group_name_H-M   'P 1'
#
loop_
_entity.id
_entity.type
_entity.pdbx_description
1 polymer ?
#
loop_
_entity_poly.entity_id
_entity_poly.type
_entity_poly.pdbx_seq_one_letter_code
_entity_poly.pdbx_strand_id
1 'polypeptide(L)'
;MVLRFKKLICLICALALVSGFVGEMSGQAPVRAYAAEDDASADTEREFRAVWIAYYDFGVSHYSNAADFTTYVNEMFDNAVALGMNAVVVHVRPFSDAMYKSSYFPWSSYASGKQGVDPGYDPLAIMVEEAHARDLEIHAWLNPYRITAKYTLTEEEKNATPLMQKTLLAKRLLSKKNPARKWLSNKKTSDDRRVIAYQAQLYYNPAIAEVRKLIVNGVKEIVENYDVDGIHFDDYFYPAFTKET
;
A
#
# COMPACT_ATOMS: atom_id res chain seq x y z
N MET A 1 6.69 -19.43 -27.02
CA MET A 1 5.25 -19.76 -26.88
C MET A 1 5.11 -20.70 -25.69
N VAL A 2 5.00 -20.13 -24.48
CA VAL A 2 5.00 -20.91 -23.23
C VAL A 2 3.58 -20.92 -22.66
N LEU A 3 3.02 -22.12 -22.55
CA LEU A 3 1.65 -22.39 -22.10
C LEU A 3 1.50 -22.05 -20.61
N ARG A 4 0.55 -21.16 -20.29
CA ARG A 4 0.06 -20.94 -18.92
C ARG A 4 -1.06 -21.95 -18.62
N PHE A 5 -0.83 -22.86 -17.68
CA PHE A 5 -1.86 -23.72 -17.10
C PHE A 5 -2.77 -22.89 -16.18
N LYS A 6 -4.03 -22.68 -16.59
CA LYS A 6 -5.09 -22.18 -15.70
C LYS A 6 -5.77 -23.38 -15.05
N LYS A 7 -5.79 -23.41 -13.71
CA LYS A 7 -6.53 -24.41 -12.91
C LYS A 7 -8.03 -24.30 -13.20
N LEU A 8 -8.63 -25.41 -13.62
CA LEU A 8 -10.05 -25.60 -13.89
C LEU A 8 -10.76 -25.98 -12.59
N ILE A 9 -11.73 -25.18 -12.13
CA ILE A 9 -12.59 -25.53 -11.00
C ILE A 9 -13.84 -26.23 -11.55
N CYS A 10 -14.00 -27.51 -11.20
CA CYS A 10 -15.14 -28.34 -11.59
C CYS A 10 -16.29 -28.13 -10.57
N LEU A 11 -17.44 -27.67 -11.06
CA LEU A 11 -18.66 -27.47 -10.27
C LEU A 11 -19.55 -28.72 -10.44
N ILE A 12 -19.74 -29.51 -9.38
CA ILE A 12 -20.70 -30.62 -9.39
C ILE A 12 -21.98 -30.17 -8.67
N CYS A 13 -23.06 -30.06 -9.46
CA CYS A 13 -24.43 -29.92 -8.99
C CYS A 13 -24.98 -31.28 -8.53
N ALA A 14 -25.65 -31.32 -7.38
CA ALA A 14 -26.53 -32.44 -7.02
C ALA A 14 -27.88 -31.89 -6.51
N LEU A 15 -28.93 -32.16 -7.28
CA LEU A 15 -30.33 -32.08 -6.86
C LEU A 15 -30.66 -33.31 -5.98
N ALA A 16 -31.41 -33.10 -4.89
CA ALA A 16 -32.25 -34.13 -4.30
C ALA A 16 -33.54 -33.52 -3.74
N LEU A 17 -34.66 -34.11 -4.14
CA LEU A 17 -36.04 -33.74 -3.79
C LEU A 17 -36.45 -34.29 -2.41
N VAL A 18 -37.47 -33.62 -1.87
CA VAL A 18 -37.98 -33.60 -0.49
C VAL A 18 -38.77 -34.86 -0.10
N SER A 19 -38.66 -35.30 1.17
CA SER A 19 -39.83 -35.77 1.94
C SER A 19 -39.60 -35.51 3.44
N GLY A 20 -40.65 -34.99 4.09
CA GLY A 20 -40.54 -34.23 5.33
C GLY A 20 -40.51 -35.02 6.62
N PHE A 21 -40.11 -34.33 7.69
CA PHE A 21 -40.58 -34.51 9.07
C PHE A 21 -40.36 -33.20 9.81
N VAL A 22 -41.37 -32.75 10.55
CA VAL A 22 -41.34 -31.55 11.42
C VAL A 22 -40.75 -31.97 12.77
N GLY A 23 -39.71 -31.26 13.22
CA GLY A 23 -39.09 -31.46 14.53
C GLY A 23 -38.02 -30.42 14.84
N GLU A 24 -38.37 -29.49 15.72
CA GLU A 24 -37.54 -28.63 16.59
C GLU A 24 -36.20 -28.05 16.07
N MET A 25 -36.17 -26.73 15.95
CA MET A 25 -34.96 -25.93 15.78
C MET A 25 -34.14 -25.89 17.09
N SER A 26 -33.11 -26.72 17.19
CA SER A 26 -31.87 -26.35 17.89
C SER A 26 -30.71 -27.18 17.31
N GLY A 27 -29.79 -26.51 16.62
CA GLY A 27 -28.67 -27.18 15.97
C GLY A 27 -27.62 -26.18 15.52
N GLN A 28 -26.58 -26.01 16.34
CA GLN A 28 -25.31 -25.46 15.87
C GLN A 28 -24.78 -26.36 14.75
N ALA A 29 -24.54 -25.78 13.58
CA ALA A 29 -23.88 -26.50 12.49
C ALA A 29 -22.47 -26.93 12.96
N PRO A 30 -22.04 -28.18 12.72
CA PRO A 30 -20.70 -28.60 13.08
C PRO A 30 -19.70 -27.87 12.19
N VAL A 31 -18.78 -27.14 12.81
CA VAL A 31 -17.62 -26.58 12.12
C VAL A 31 -16.76 -27.75 11.68
N ARG A 32 -16.70 -28.03 10.38
CA ARG A 32 -15.69 -28.96 9.84
C ARG A 32 -14.32 -28.33 10.06
N ALA A 33 -13.58 -28.84 11.02
CA ALA A 33 -12.14 -28.60 11.10
C ALA A 33 -11.51 -29.17 9.83
N TYR A 34 -10.94 -28.30 9.01
CA TYR A 34 -9.97 -28.73 8.01
C TYR A 34 -8.71 -29.11 8.79
N ALA A 35 -8.45 -30.41 8.92
CA ALA A 35 -7.13 -30.87 9.33
C ALA A 35 -6.16 -30.43 8.24
N ALA A 36 -5.25 -29.52 8.58
CA ALA A 36 -4.07 -29.29 7.77
C ALA A 36 -3.24 -30.57 7.85
N GLU A 37 -2.93 -31.16 6.70
CA GLU A 37 -1.90 -32.18 6.63
C GLU A 37 -0.57 -31.50 6.97
N ASP A 38 0.06 -31.95 8.06
CA ASP A 38 1.42 -31.56 8.47
C ASP A 38 2.41 -32.04 7.41
N ASP A 39 2.65 -31.25 6.36
CA ASP A 39 3.90 -31.33 5.62
C ASP A 39 4.95 -30.54 6.41
N ALA A 40 5.51 -31.21 7.42
CA ALA A 40 6.63 -30.72 8.22
C ALA A 40 7.92 -30.77 7.38
N SER A 41 7.96 -29.99 6.31
CA SER A 41 9.20 -29.42 5.80
C SER A 41 9.61 -28.37 6.83
N ALA A 42 10.45 -28.77 7.78
CA ALA A 42 11.16 -27.86 8.67
C ALA A 42 12.10 -26.99 7.82
N ASP A 43 11.53 -25.99 7.15
CA ASP A 43 12.27 -24.82 6.73
C ASP A 43 12.68 -24.16 8.04
N THR A 44 13.93 -24.40 8.44
CA THR A 44 14.53 -23.62 9.52
C THR A 44 14.42 -22.18 9.09
N GLU A 45 13.46 -21.41 9.62
CA GLU A 45 13.19 -20.03 9.21
C GLU A 45 14.53 -19.32 9.03
N ARG A 46 14.90 -19.10 7.77
CA ARG A 46 16.19 -18.49 7.44
C ARG A 46 16.19 -17.13 8.13
N GLU A 47 17.26 -16.83 8.87
CA GLU A 47 17.41 -15.53 9.53
C GLU A 47 17.04 -14.39 8.56
N PHE A 48 16.07 -13.56 8.95
CA PHE A 48 15.62 -12.44 8.15
C PHE A 48 16.66 -11.31 8.18
N ARG A 49 17.35 -11.12 7.05
CA ARG A 49 18.39 -10.10 6.85
C ARG A 49 17.92 -9.15 5.77
N ALA A 50 17.28 -8.07 6.22
CA ALA A 50 16.64 -7.13 5.32
C ALA A 50 17.28 -5.74 5.36
N VAL A 51 17.16 -5.03 4.24
CA VAL A 51 17.46 -3.61 4.15
C VAL A 51 16.20 -2.82 3.76
N TRP A 52 15.94 -1.71 4.44
CA TRP A 52 14.90 -0.77 4.02
C TRP A 52 15.41 0.10 2.87
N ILE A 53 14.61 0.19 1.82
CA ILE A 53 14.81 1.11 0.70
C ILE A 53 13.69 2.16 0.78
N ALA A 54 14.05 3.35 1.24
CA ALA A 54 13.12 4.42 1.50
C ALA A 54 12.74 5.19 0.23
N TYR A 55 11.63 5.93 0.28
CA TYR A 55 11.18 6.74 -0.85
C TYR A 55 12.22 7.76 -1.33
N TYR A 56 13.09 8.25 -0.43
CA TYR A 56 14.10 9.25 -0.76
C TYR A 56 15.35 8.64 -1.40
N ASP A 57 15.50 7.31 -1.39
CA ASP A 57 16.52 6.60 -2.16
C ASP A 57 16.14 6.57 -3.65
N PHE A 58 14.86 6.77 -3.98
CA PHE A 58 14.37 6.91 -5.36
C PHE A 58 14.53 8.34 -5.88
N GLY A 59 15.71 8.67 -6.40
CA GLY A 59 15.94 9.95 -7.09
C GLY A 59 15.44 9.94 -8.53
N VAL A 60 14.32 10.59 -8.84
CA VAL A 60 13.71 10.64 -10.19
C VAL A 60 14.62 11.23 -11.29
N SER A 61 15.73 11.86 -10.93
CA SER A 61 16.77 12.27 -11.87
C SER A 61 17.59 11.10 -12.44
N HIS A 62 17.53 9.91 -11.81
CA HIS A 62 18.28 8.73 -12.21
C HIS A 62 17.55 7.86 -13.24
N TYR A 63 16.25 8.07 -13.45
CA TYR A 63 15.45 7.26 -14.36
C TYR A 63 14.39 8.06 -15.09
N SER A 64 14.39 7.93 -16.42
CA SER A 64 13.42 8.59 -17.31
C SER A 64 12.43 7.62 -17.95
N ASN A 65 12.76 6.33 -17.96
CA ASN A 65 12.01 5.25 -18.57
C ASN A 65 12.20 3.94 -17.78
N ALA A 66 11.52 2.87 -18.21
CA ALA A 66 11.57 1.58 -17.52
C ALA A 66 12.99 0.99 -17.42
N ALA A 67 13.80 1.09 -18.48
CA ALA A 67 15.15 0.50 -18.50
C ALA A 67 16.10 1.23 -17.53
N ASP A 68 16.03 2.56 -17.47
CA ASP A 68 16.80 3.33 -16.49
C ASP A 68 16.39 2.97 -15.06
N PHE A 69 15.08 2.83 -14.80
CA PHE A 69 14.56 2.46 -13.49
C PHE A 69 14.99 1.05 -13.09
N THR A 70 14.88 0.07 -14.01
CA THR A 70 15.38 -1.30 -13.79
C THR A 70 16.87 -1.29 -13.47
N THR A 71 17.69 -0.54 -14.23
CA THR A 71 19.13 -0.43 -13.95
C THR A 71 19.39 0.12 -12.55
N TYR A 72 18.68 1.19 -12.17
CA TYR A 72 18.82 1.81 -10.85
C TYR A 72 18.41 0.89 -9.69
N VAL A 73 17.31 0.14 -9.86
CA VAL A 73 16.84 -0.86 -8.89
C VAL A 73 17.81 -2.03 -8.77
N ASN A 74 18.35 -2.49 -9.90
CA ASN A 74 19.32 -3.57 -9.92
C ASN A 74 20.58 -3.23 -9.14
N GLU A 75 21.09 -2.00 -9.26
CA GLU A 75 22.22 -1.54 -8.45
C GLU A 75 21.92 -1.62 -6.95
N MET A 76 20.71 -1.21 -6.51
CA MET A 76 20.32 -1.32 -5.10
C MET A 76 20.22 -2.77 -4.62
N PHE A 77 19.64 -3.66 -5.44
CA PHE A 77 19.45 -5.06 -5.08
C PHE A 77 20.75 -5.86 -5.15
N ASP A 78 21.61 -5.61 -6.13
CA ASP A 78 22.95 -6.21 -6.21
C ASP A 78 23.78 -5.84 -4.98
N ASN A 79 23.67 -4.60 -4.50
CA ASN A 79 24.30 -4.18 -3.25
C ASN A 79 23.72 -4.90 -2.02
N ALA A 80 22.40 -5.10 -1.96
CA ALA A 80 21.76 -5.84 -0.87
C ALA A 80 22.28 -7.30 -0.82
N VAL A 81 22.36 -7.97 -1.98
CA VAL A 81 22.92 -9.33 -2.11
C VAL A 81 24.39 -9.36 -1.69
N ALA A 82 25.20 -8.40 -2.15
CA ALA A 82 26.62 -8.31 -1.81
C ALA A 82 26.86 -8.12 -0.29
N LEU A 83 25.91 -7.51 0.41
CA LEU A 83 25.90 -7.35 1.87
C LEU A 83 25.32 -8.56 2.62
N GLY A 84 24.92 -9.62 1.91
CA GLY A 84 24.37 -10.85 2.49
C GLY A 84 22.91 -10.76 2.91
N MET A 85 22.17 -9.74 2.46
CA MET A 85 20.73 -9.63 2.69
C MET A 85 19.98 -10.71 1.90
N ASN A 86 18.84 -11.15 2.44
CA ASN A 86 17.88 -12.03 1.76
C ASN A 86 16.51 -11.38 1.56
N ALA A 87 16.35 -10.12 1.97
CA ALA A 87 15.11 -9.39 1.78
C ALA A 87 15.34 -7.89 1.56
N VAL A 88 14.44 -7.26 0.83
CA VAL A 88 14.36 -5.81 0.66
C VAL A 88 12.98 -5.32 1.09
N VAL A 89 12.95 -4.27 1.91
CA VAL A 89 11.71 -3.65 2.39
C VAL A 89 11.54 -2.30 1.70
N VAL A 90 10.70 -2.24 0.67
CA VAL A 90 10.70 -1.13 -0.31
C VAL A 90 9.51 -0.20 -0.12
N HIS A 91 9.76 1.10 0.05
CA HIS A 91 8.73 2.09 0.35
C HIS A 91 7.88 2.45 -0.88
N VAL A 92 6.83 1.66 -1.14
CA VAL A 92 5.98 1.84 -2.32
C VAL A 92 4.81 2.80 -2.13
N ARG A 93 4.50 3.18 -0.89
CA ARG A 93 3.44 4.17 -0.56
C ARG A 93 3.84 5.11 0.59
N PRO A 94 4.65 6.15 0.32
CA PRO A 94 5.10 7.09 1.35
C PRO A 94 4.12 8.21 1.70
N PHE A 95 3.36 8.76 0.74
CA PHE A 95 2.57 9.99 0.94
C PHE A 95 1.19 9.90 0.27
N SER A 96 0.40 8.89 0.65
CA SER A 96 -0.92 8.63 0.06
C SER A 96 -0.87 8.56 -1.48
N ASP A 97 0.15 7.90 -1.99
CA ASP A 97 0.46 7.71 -3.40
C ASP A 97 0.96 6.28 -3.65
N ALA A 98 1.35 5.96 -4.89
CA ALA A 98 1.74 4.60 -5.26
C ALA A 98 2.92 4.60 -6.24
N MET A 99 3.95 3.82 -5.93
CA MET A 99 5.00 3.38 -6.86
C MET A 99 4.54 2.18 -7.70
N TYR A 100 3.23 2.05 -7.93
CA TYR A 100 2.59 0.93 -8.59
C TYR A 100 1.25 1.38 -9.18
N LYS A 101 0.70 0.62 -10.12
CA LYS A 101 -0.57 0.97 -10.74
C LYS A 101 -1.71 0.77 -9.75
N SER A 102 -2.26 1.88 -9.25
CA SER A 102 -3.33 1.86 -8.24
C SER A 102 -4.64 2.46 -8.74
N SER A 103 -5.75 1.82 -8.35
CA SER A 103 -7.12 2.30 -8.51
C SER A 103 -7.53 3.28 -7.39
N TYR A 104 -6.79 3.29 -6.28
CA TYR A 104 -7.09 4.05 -5.07
C TYR A 104 -6.19 5.28 -4.91
N PHE A 105 -4.90 5.11 -5.16
CA PHE A 105 -3.88 6.15 -4.93
C PHE A 105 -3.31 6.68 -6.25
N PRO A 106 -2.98 7.98 -6.33
CA PRO A 106 -2.28 8.51 -7.50
C PRO A 106 -0.86 7.96 -7.58
N TRP A 107 -0.29 7.93 -8.78
CA TRP A 107 1.14 7.72 -8.99
C TRP A 107 1.97 8.61 -8.06
N SER A 108 3.01 8.05 -7.47
CA SER A 108 3.94 8.75 -6.60
C SER A 108 4.74 9.80 -7.36
N SER A 109 5.07 10.92 -6.71
CA SER A 109 6.06 11.85 -7.28
C SER A 109 7.43 11.21 -7.41
N TYR A 110 7.72 10.16 -6.64
CA TYR A 110 8.96 9.38 -6.77
C TYR A 110 8.93 8.41 -7.96
N ALA A 111 7.81 8.25 -8.65
CA ALA A 111 7.77 7.47 -9.90
C ALA A 111 8.06 8.33 -11.13
N SER A 112 7.64 9.60 -11.13
CA SER A 112 7.60 10.44 -12.34
C SER A 112 7.98 11.91 -12.13
N GLY A 113 8.45 12.28 -10.93
CA GLY A 113 8.73 13.65 -10.52
C GLY A 113 7.50 14.48 -10.13
N LYS A 114 6.28 14.00 -10.41
CA LYS A 114 5.04 14.72 -10.10
C LYS A 114 3.90 13.77 -9.74
N GLN A 115 3.29 13.96 -8.56
CA GLN A 115 2.20 13.09 -8.10
C GLN A 115 1.03 13.05 -9.10
N GLY A 116 0.57 11.83 -9.40
CA GLY A 116 -0.53 11.53 -10.29
C GLY A 116 -0.19 11.52 -11.78
N VAL A 117 1.09 11.73 -12.15
CA VAL A 117 1.60 11.53 -13.50
C VAL A 117 2.08 10.09 -13.65
N ASP A 118 1.59 9.44 -14.69
CA ASP A 118 1.95 8.07 -15.04
C ASP A 118 3.39 8.02 -15.57
N PRO A 119 4.29 7.21 -14.99
CA PRO A 119 5.67 7.10 -15.44
C PRO A 119 5.82 6.32 -16.76
N GLY A 120 4.75 5.67 -17.25
CA GLY A 120 4.77 4.88 -18.49
C GLY A 120 5.18 3.42 -18.30
N TYR A 121 5.44 3.00 -17.06
CA TYR A 121 5.79 1.63 -16.66
C TYR A 121 5.28 1.36 -15.24
N ASP A 122 5.39 0.12 -14.75
CA ASP A 122 4.98 -0.25 -13.39
C ASP A 122 6.23 -0.50 -12.51
N PRO A 123 6.61 0.44 -11.62
CA PRO A 123 7.82 0.32 -10.83
C PRO A 123 7.80 -0.88 -9.87
N LEU A 124 6.68 -1.17 -9.19
CA LEU A 124 6.60 -2.31 -8.27
C LEU A 124 6.67 -3.63 -9.01
N ALA A 125 6.09 -3.75 -10.20
CA ALA A 125 6.24 -4.97 -11.01
C ALA A 125 7.72 -5.25 -11.33
N ILE A 126 8.47 -4.21 -11.74
CA ILE A 126 9.91 -4.31 -11.98
C ILE A 126 10.65 -4.71 -10.71
N MET A 127 10.38 -4.03 -9.58
CA MET A 127 11.05 -4.32 -8.31
C MET A 127 10.79 -5.76 -7.83
N VAL A 128 9.57 -6.29 -8.04
CA VAL A 128 9.26 -7.68 -7.68
C VAL A 128 10.05 -8.66 -8.54
N GLU A 129 10.00 -8.49 -9.87
CA GLU A 129 10.72 -9.37 -10.81
C GLU A 129 12.24 -9.37 -10.54
N GLU A 130 12.83 -8.21 -10.33
CA GLU A 130 14.28 -8.07 -10.13
C GLU A 130 14.75 -8.53 -8.74
N ALA A 131 13.91 -8.44 -7.70
CA ALA A 131 14.21 -8.99 -6.38
C ALA A 131 14.21 -10.53 -6.43
N HIS A 132 13.15 -11.13 -6.99
CA HIS A 132 13.03 -12.58 -7.10
C HIS A 132 14.11 -13.20 -8.00
N ALA A 133 14.55 -12.50 -9.05
CA ALA A 133 15.67 -12.92 -9.88
C ALA A 133 16.99 -13.09 -9.09
N ARG A 134 17.07 -12.53 -7.87
CA ARG A 134 18.24 -12.53 -6.99
C ARG A 134 18.04 -13.33 -5.69
N ASP A 135 16.96 -14.10 -5.59
CA ASP A 135 16.59 -14.82 -4.34
C ASP A 135 16.40 -13.84 -3.15
N LEU A 136 15.93 -12.62 -3.43
CA LEU A 136 15.52 -11.65 -2.42
C LEU A 136 14.00 -11.70 -2.25
N GLU A 137 13.54 -11.82 -1.01
CA GLU A 137 12.17 -11.46 -0.67
C GLU A 137 11.96 -9.95 -0.87
N ILE A 138 10.79 -9.55 -1.35
CA ILE A 138 10.37 -8.16 -1.44
C ILE A 138 9.14 -7.89 -0.58
N HIS A 139 9.32 -7.03 0.41
CA HIS A 139 8.26 -6.58 1.30
C HIS A 139 7.82 -5.17 0.89
N ALA A 140 6.56 -5.01 0.48
CA ALA A 140 6.00 -3.71 0.14
C ALA A 140 5.76 -2.89 1.41
N TRP A 141 6.54 -1.82 1.58
CA TRP A 141 6.41 -0.89 2.70
C TRP A 141 5.46 0.27 2.38
N LEU A 142 4.51 0.48 3.27
CA LEU A 142 3.52 1.55 3.17
C LEU A 142 3.45 2.35 4.46
N ASN A 143 3.35 3.67 4.32
CA ASN A 143 2.84 4.52 5.37
C ASN A 143 1.29 4.54 5.30
N PRO A 144 0.57 4.08 6.32
CA PRO A 144 -0.88 3.94 6.23
C PRO A 144 -1.58 5.29 6.19
N TYR A 145 -1.15 6.27 7.00
CA TYR A 145 -1.93 7.47 7.27
C TYR A 145 -1.28 8.77 6.82
N ARG A 146 0.01 8.78 6.48
CA ARG A 146 0.68 10.00 6.00
C ARG A 146 0.16 10.40 4.61
N ILE A 147 -0.18 11.68 4.44
CA ILE A 147 -0.60 12.25 3.15
C ILE A 147 0.44 13.23 2.62
N THR A 148 1.09 14.02 3.48
CA THR A 148 2.15 14.96 3.05
C THR A 148 3.38 14.91 3.95
N ALA A 149 4.54 15.24 3.38
CA ALA A 149 5.68 15.69 4.16
C ALA A 149 5.37 17.02 4.87
N LYS A 150 6.23 17.39 5.82
CA LYS A 150 6.19 18.72 6.45
C LYS A 150 6.47 19.78 5.40
N TYR A 151 5.67 20.84 5.40
CA TYR A 151 5.83 21.93 4.46
C TYR A 151 5.78 23.28 5.21
N THR A 152 6.30 24.32 4.57
CA THR A 152 6.22 25.69 5.07
C THR A 152 4.88 26.30 4.69
N LEU A 153 4.10 26.72 5.69
CA LEU A 153 2.83 27.43 5.50
C LEU A 153 3.07 28.81 4.87
N THR A 154 2.25 29.18 3.89
CA THR A 154 2.16 30.58 3.43
C THR A 154 1.49 31.46 4.49
N GLU A 155 1.64 32.79 4.40
CA GLU A 155 0.93 33.71 5.31
C GLU A 155 -0.59 33.56 5.24
N GLU A 156 -1.14 33.26 4.05
CA GLU A 156 -2.56 32.93 3.88
C GLU A 156 -2.93 31.66 4.66
N GLU A 157 -2.13 30.59 4.54
CA GLU A 157 -2.41 29.31 5.20
C GLU A 157 -2.21 29.37 6.71
N LYS A 158 -1.31 30.24 7.21
CA LYS A 158 -1.14 30.49 8.66
C LYS A 158 -2.36 31.17 9.28
N ASN A 159 -2.96 32.10 8.55
CA ASN A 159 -4.11 32.88 9.02
C ASN A 159 -5.47 32.23 8.69
N ALA A 160 -5.46 31.13 7.93
CA ALA A 160 -6.66 30.38 7.57
C ALA A 160 -7.25 29.61 8.77
N THR A 161 -8.57 29.41 8.75
CA THR A 161 -9.21 28.47 9.69
C THR A 161 -8.64 27.06 9.52
N PRO A 162 -8.68 26.17 10.53
CA PRO A 162 -8.13 24.82 10.41
C PRO A 162 -8.68 24.02 9.20
N LEU A 163 -9.97 24.21 8.89
CA LEU A 163 -10.61 23.61 7.71
C LEU A 163 -10.08 24.22 6.41
N MET A 164 -9.99 25.55 6.33
CA MET A 164 -9.49 26.22 5.13
C MET A 164 -8.01 25.87 4.90
N GLN A 165 -7.20 25.83 5.95
CA GLN A 165 -5.79 25.45 5.89
C GLN A 165 -5.62 24.09 5.22
N LYS A 166 -6.26 23.01 5.73
CA LYS A 166 -6.12 21.68 5.09
C LYS A 166 -6.57 21.66 3.63
N THR A 167 -7.61 22.41 3.28
CA THR A 167 -8.10 22.50 1.90
C THR A 167 -7.11 23.23 0.98
N LEU A 168 -6.49 24.31 1.44
CA LEU A 168 -5.46 25.04 0.69
C LEU A 168 -4.24 24.15 0.42
N LEU A 169 -3.78 23.43 1.45
CA LEU A 169 -2.66 22.49 1.34
C LEU A 169 -2.93 21.36 0.37
N ALA A 170 -4.08 20.71 0.50
CA ALA A 170 -4.45 19.63 -0.39
C ALA A 170 -4.53 20.12 -1.84
N LYS A 171 -5.04 21.34 -2.09
CA LYS A 171 -5.10 21.91 -3.44
C LYS A 171 -3.72 22.21 -4.03
N ARG A 172 -2.79 22.69 -3.20
CA ARG A 172 -1.43 23.08 -3.60
C ARG A 172 -0.50 21.89 -3.78
N LEU A 173 -0.52 20.93 -2.85
CA LEU A 173 0.48 19.86 -2.76
C LEU A 173 0.05 18.56 -3.45
N LEU A 174 -1.25 18.27 -3.52
CA LEU A 174 -1.74 16.95 -3.92
C LEU A 174 -2.33 16.97 -5.32
N SER A 175 -2.20 15.86 -6.05
CA SER A 175 -2.90 15.65 -7.32
C SER A 175 -4.42 15.70 -7.13
N LYS A 176 -5.18 16.12 -8.15
CA LYS A 176 -6.65 16.00 -8.18
C LYS A 176 -7.14 14.55 -8.01
N LYS A 177 -6.29 13.56 -8.30
CA LYS A 177 -6.59 12.14 -8.11
C LYS A 177 -6.43 11.67 -6.66
N ASN A 178 -5.71 12.41 -5.81
CA ASN A 178 -5.44 12.05 -4.42
C ASN A 178 -6.74 12.01 -3.58
N PRO A 179 -7.02 10.93 -2.81
CA PRO A 179 -8.25 10.81 -2.03
C PRO A 179 -8.46 11.95 -1.02
N ALA A 180 -7.40 12.40 -0.35
CA ALA A 180 -7.48 13.50 0.60
C ALA A 180 -7.94 14.80 -0.06
N ARG A 181 -7.39 15.13 -1.24
CA ARG A 181 -7.83 16.29 -2.01
C ARG A 181 -9.27 16.15 -2.48
N LYS A 182 -9.69 14.95 -2.90
CA LYS A 182 -11.08 14.68 -3.31
C LYS A 182 -12.06 14.90 -2.17
N TRP A 183 -11.76 14.40 -0.96
CA TRP A 183 -12.60 14.61 0.22
C TRP A 183 -12.68 16.09 0.61
N LEU A 184 -11.54 16.79 0.70
CA LEU A 184 -11.50 18.20 1.11
C LEU A 184 -12.01 19.19 0.06
N SER A 185 -12.17 18.76 -1.19
CA SER A 185 -12.70 19.59 -2.27
C SER A 185 -14.16 19.29 -2.60
N ASN A 186 -14.76 18.27 -1.98
CA ASN A 186 -16.16 17.96 -2.22
C ASN A 186 -17.06 18.88 -1.37
N LYS A 187 -18.35 18.95 -1.72
CA LYS A 187 -19.32 19.78 -0.99
C LYS A 187 -19.86 19.10 0.28
N LYS A 188 -19.34 17.93 0.64
CA LYS A 188 -19.86 17.06 1.71
C LYS A 188 -18.96 17.19 2.94
N THR A 189 -19.27 18.14 3.81
CA THR A 189 -18.45 18.47 5.00
C THR A 189 -18.23 17.32 5.98
N SER A 190 -19.09 16.30 5.98
CA SER A 190 -18.85 15.08 6.77
C SER A 190 -17.56 14.35 6.37
N ASP A 191 -17.10 14.56 5.14
CA ASP A 191 -15.91 13.93 4.58
C ASP A 191 -14.62 14.63 5.05
N ASP A 192 -14.72 15.87 5.49
CA ASP A 192 -13.58 16.66 5.95
C ASP A 192 -12.86 16.01 7.13
N ARG A 193 -13.59 15.27 7.98
CA ARG A 193 -13.01 14.57 9.14
C ARG A 193 -12.11 13.39 8.78
N ARG A 194 -12.07 12.98 7.51
CA ARG A 194 -11.17 11.93 7.01
C ARG A 194 -9.72 12.41 6.92
N VAL A 195 -9.50 13.72 6.89
CA VAL A 195 -8.17 14.34 6.82
C VAL A 195 -7.98 15.27 8.01
N ILE A 196 -6.89 15.05 8.75
CA ILE A 196 -6.43 15.91 9.83
C ILE A 196 -5.18 16.67 9.39
N ALA A 197 -5.01 17.88 9.91
CA ALA A 197 -3.80 18.66 9.77
C ALA A 197 -3.09 18.73 11.12
N TYR A 198 -1.78 18.48 11.13
CA TYR A 198 -0.96 18.58 12.34
C TYR A 198 0.46 19.01 11.95
N GLN A 199 1.03 19.98 12.66
CA GLN A 199 2.39 20.50 12.43
C GLN A 199 2.74 20.76 10.94
N ALA A 200 1.83 21.39 10.20
CA ALA A 200 1.97 21.63 8.77
C ALA A 200 2.20 20.34 7.96
N GLN A 201 1.40 19.32 8.26
CA GLN A 201 1.30 18.05 7.53
C GLN A 201 -0.16 17.60 7.48
N LEU A 202 -0.51 16.81 6.45
CA LEU A 202 -1.81 16.16 6.35
C LEU A 202 -1.68 14.66 6.65
N TYR A 203 -2.66 14.14 7.39
CA TYR A 203 -2.80 12.71 7.68
C TYR A 203 -4.24 12.25 7.48
N TYR A 204 -4.41 10.99 7.10
CA TYR A 204 -5.68 10.32 7.19
C TYR A 204 -6.05 10.08 8.65
N ASN A 205 -7.33 10.24 8.98
CA ASN A 205 -7.83 10.02 10.33
C ASN A 205 -8.13 8.53 10.58
N PRO A 206 -7.33 7.80 11.39
CA PRO A 206 -7.51 6.35 11.59
C PRO A 206 -8.83 5.97 12.26
N ALA A 207 -9.48 6.93 12.95
CA ALA A 207 -10.76 6.71 13.61
C ALA A 207 -11.92 6.55 12.61
N ILE A 208 -11.77 6.98 11.35
CA ILE A 208 -12.83 6.91 10.34
C ILE A 208 -12.83 5.55 9.64
N ALA A 209 -13.99 4.89 9.59
CA ALA A 209 -14.14 3.56 9.00
C ALA A 209 -13.79 3.53 7.50
N GLU A 210 -14.18 4.55 6.75
CA GLU A 210 -13.86 4.65 5.32
C GLU A 210 -12.37 4.89 5.07
N VAL A 211 -11.66 5.54 6.00
CA VAL A 211 -10.20 5.64 5.95
C VAL A 211 -9.59 4.25 6.13
N ARG A 212 -9.98 3.51 7.17
CA ARG A 212 -9.49 2.14 7.37
C ARG A 212 -9.78 1.25 6.15
N LYS A 213 -10.98 1.37 5.56
CA LYS A 213 -11.35 0.67 4.33
C LYS A 213 -10.46 1.05 3.14
N LEU A 214 -10.14 2.33 2.95
CA LEU A 214 -9.22 2.78 1.91
C LEU A 214 -7.84 2.13 2.06
N ILE A 215 -7.31 2.08 3.30
CA ILE A 215 -5.99 1.49 3.58
C ILE A 215 -5.99 -0.02 3.34
N VAL A 216 -7.00 -0.74 3.85
CA VAL A 216 -7.15 -2.18 3.63
C VAL A 216 -7.28 -2.50 2.14
N ASN A 217 -8.06 -1.73 1.40
CA ASN A 217 -8.20 -1.93 -0.05
C ASN A 217 -6.91 -1.67 -0.81
N GLY A 218 -6.11 -0.68 -0.39
CA GLY A 218 -4.78 -0.43 -0.94
C GLY A 218 -3.82 -1.60 -0.73
N VAL A 219 -3.83 -2.20 0.46
CA VAL A 219 -3.03 -3.40 0.76
C VAL A 219 -3.51 -4.60 -0.06
N LYS A 220 -4.82 -4.82 -0.14
CA LYS A 220 -5.41 -5.89 -0.98
C LYS A 220 -5.02 -5.74 -2.44
N GLU A 221 -5.05 -4.54 -2.98
CA GLU A 221 -4.64 -4.27 -4.37
C GLU A 221 -3.18 -4.68 -4.62
N ILE A 222 -2.28 -4.53 -3.66
CA ILE A 222 -0.91 -5.00 -3.82
C ILE A 222 -0.87 -6.53 -3.80
N VAL A 223 -1.41 -7.16 -2.76
CA VAL A 223 -1.36 -8.62 -2.56
C VAL A 223 -2.10 -9.38 -3.68
N GLU A 224 -3.13 -8.80 -4.27
CA GLU A 224 -3.88 -9.43 -5.37
C GLU A 224 -3.19 -9.31 -6.73
N ASN A 225 -2.32 -8.31 -6.94
CA ASN A 225 -1.76 -7.98 -8.26
C ASN A 225 -0.24 -8.16 -8.37
N TYR A 226 0.48 -8.27 -7.26
CA TYR A 226 1.93 -8.37 -7.21
C TYR A 226 2.34 -9.53 -6.29
N ASP A 227 3.35 -10.27 -6.72
CA ASP A 227 3.93 -11.39 -5.97
C ASP A 227 4.90 -10.88 -4.90
N VAL A 228 4.37 -10.11 -3.94
CA VAL A 228 5.17 -9.61 -2.80
C VAL A 228 5.22 -10.65 -1.69
N ASP A 229 6.37 -10.78 -1.05
CA ASP A 229 6.59 -11.74 0.04
C ASP A 229 6.04 -11.21 1.38
N GLY A 230 5.84 -9.89 1.48
CA GLY A 230 5.24 -9.29 2.66
C GLY A 230 4.70 -7.88 2.48
N ILE A 231 3.93 -7.46 3.48
CA ILE A 231 3.42 -6.10 3.65
C ILE A 231 4.02 -5.54 4.93
N HIS A 232 4.67 -4.38 4.83
CA HIS A 232 5.37 -3.76 5.94
C HIS A 232 4.81 -2.37 6.25
N PHE A 233 4.49 -2.09 7.52
CA PHE A 233 4.20 -0.74 8.00
C PHE A 233 5.31 -0.27 8.93
N ASP A 234 5.70 1.00 8.79
CA ASP A 234 6.61 1.65 9.73
C ASP A 234 5.87 2.15 10.98
N ASP A 235 6.51 3.05 11.71
CA ASP A 235 6.10 3.56 13.01
C ASP A 235 5.11 4.75 12.96
N TYR A 236 4.62 5.13 11.78
CA TYR A 236 3.75 6.29 11.60
C TYR A 236 2.25 5.95 11.69
N PHE A 237 1.73 5.99 12.92
CA PHE A 237 0.30 5.81 13.21
C PHE A 237 -0.42 7.16 13.39
N TYR A 238 -0.70 7.53 14.63
CA TYR A 238 -1.20 8.87 14.94
C TYR A 238 -0.04 9.87 15.00
N PRO A 239 -0.21 11.12 14.52
CA PRO A 239 0.75 12.16 14.83
C PRO A 239 0.84 12.33 16.35
N ALA A 240 2.05 12.31 16.90
CA ALA A 240 2.27 12.41 18.34
C ALA A 240 1.87 13.81 18.82
N PHE A 241 0.88 13.88 19.70
CA PHE A 241 0.55 15.10 20.43
C PHE A 241 1.45 15.20 21.65
N THR A 242 2.67 15.71 21.51
CA THR A 242 3.42 16.11 22.71
C THR A 242 2.68 17.30 23.33
N LYS A 243 2.28 17.18 24.60
CA LYS A 243 1.89 18.37 25.38
C LYS A 243 3.11 19.29 25.37
N GLU A 244 2.96 20.51 24.86
CA GLU A 244 3.96 21.54 25.13
C GLU A 244 4.03 21.68 26.65
N THR A 245 5.20 21.34 27.22
CA THR A 245 5.56 21.58 28.61
C THR A 245 6.01 23.01 28.79
#